data_AF-A0A674F174-F1
#
_entry.id   AF-A0A674F174-F1
#
_cell.length_a   1.000
_cell.length_b   1.000
_cell.length_c   1.000
_cell.angle_alpha   90.00
_cell.angle_beta   90.00
_cell.angle_gamma   90.00
#
_symmetry.space_group_name_H-M   'P 1'
#
loop_
_entity.id
_entity.type
_entity.pdbx_description
1 polymer ?
#
loop_
_entity_poly.entity_id
_entity_poly.type
_entity_poly.pdbx_seq_one_letter_code
_entity_poly.pdbx_strand_id
1 'polypeptide(L)'
;MSVCLSFCSAWASYMTNSPTVIVMIGLPARGKTYMSKKLTRYLNWIGVPTKVFNLGVYRREAVKAYKSYDFFRHDNKEAMEIRKQCALVALEDVKGYLTEEGGQIAVFDATNTTRERRDLILDFGKENAFKVFFVESVCDDPEVIAANILEVKVSSPDYPERHRERVMDDFLKRIECYKVTYQPLDPDDYDKDLSFIKVENVGRRFLVNRVQDYIQSRIVYYLMNIQVHSHSLYLCRHGESNHNMEGRIGGDSELSPGGKQFAHALRGFIEEHKLSDLKVWTSQLRRTIQTAEELIVPYEQWKILNEIDAGVCEEMTYDMIQNSFPEEFALRDQDKYHYRYLGGESYQDLVQRLEPVIMELERQGNVLVICHQAVMRCLLAYFLDKSADDLPYLKCPLHTVLKLSPVAYGKTLCSLDLRGGSKSKVTVSIWCGHQLH
;
A
#
# COMPACT_ATOMS: atom_id res chain seq x y z
N MET A 1 -7.63 42.66 -1.44
CA MET A 1 -8.57 41.52 -1.51
C MET A 1 -7.88 40.40 -2.26
N SER A 2 -7.27 39.46 -1.55
CA SER A 2 -6.80 38.21 -2.16
C SER A 2 -6.99 37.12 -1.13
N VAL A 3 -8.18 36.54 -1.13
CA VAL A 3 -8.48 35.29 -0.43
C VAL A 3 -8.27 34.21 -1.48
N CYS A 4 -7.02 33.79 -1.67
CA CYS A 4 -6.74 32.58 -2.43
C CYS A 4 -6.84 31.42 -1.43
N LEU A 5 -8.05 30.87 -1.35
CA LEU A 5 -8.36 29.65 -0.62
C LEU A 5 -7.49 28.51 -1.16
N SER A 6 -6.51 28.10 -0.36
CA SER A 6 -5.84 26.80 -0.49
C SER A 6 -6.88 25.71 -0.24
N PHE A 7 -7.51 25.23 -1.31
CA PHE A 7 -8.29 24.00 -1.33
C PHE A 7 -7.76 23.15 -2.49
N CYS A 8 -6.59 22.55 -2.27
CA CYS A 8 -6.05 21.51 -3.14
C CYS A 8 -6.11 20.18 -2.36
N SER A 9 -7.32 19.69 -2.14
CA SER A 9 -7.54 18.34 -1.62
C SER A 9 -7.64 17.36 -2.79
N ALA A 10 -7.02 16.18 -2.67
CA ALA A 10 -7.04 15.17 -3.72
C ALA A 10 -8.48 14.76 -4.11
N TRP A 11 -8.71 14.35 -5.35
CA TRP A 11 -10.06 14.09 -5.88
C TRP A 11 -10.80 12.99 -5.10
N ALA A 12 -10.11 11.95 -4.63
CA ALA A 12 -10.68 10.93 -3.74
C ALA A 12 -11.05 11.50 -2.36
N SER A 13 -10.28 12.47 -1.86
CA SER A 13 -10.54 13.20 -0.63
C SER A 13 -11.75 14.14 -0.75
N TYR A 14 -11.98 14.74 -1.93
CA TYR A 14 -13.20 15.53 -2.22
C TYR A 14 -14.51 14.74 -2.11
N MET A 15 -14.46 13.40 -2.25
CA MET A 15 -15.64 12.54 -2.14
C MET A 15 -15.91 12.02 -0.72
N THR A 16 -15.05 12.35 0.26
CA THR A 16 -15.27 11.95 1.66
C THR A 16 -16.08 13.02 2.41
N ASN A 17 -17.41 12.88 2.44
CA ASN A 17 -18.30 13.86 3.07
C ASN A 17 -18.27 13.85 4.61
N SER A 18 -17.87 12.74 5.23
CA SER A 18 -17.71 12.61 6.68
C SER A 18 -16.55 11.66 6.96
N PRO A 19 -15.72 11.93 7.98
CA PRO A 19 -14.65 11.02 8.36
C PRO A 19 -15.16 9.61 8.64
N THR A 20 -14.35 8.60 8.32
CA THR A 20 -14.74 7.19 8.44
C THR A 20 -13.79 6.43 9.36
N VAL A 21 -14.35 5.69 10.32
CA VAL A 21 -13.62 4.71 11.14
C VAL A 21 -13.78 3.33 10.51
N ILE A 22 -12.69 2.78 10.01
CA ILE A 22 -12.62 1.39 9.56
C ILE A 22 -12.30 0.51 10.76
N VAL A 23 -13.19 -0.39 11.11
CA VAL A 23 -13.06 -1.22 12.32
C VAL A 23 -12.73 -2.66 11.91
N MET A 24 -11.51 -3.09 12.25
CA MET A 24 -11.09 -4.46 11.96
C MET A 24 -11.75 -5.43 12.95
N ILE A 25 -12.23 -6.58 12.46
CA ILE A 25 -12.79 -7.66 13.27
C ILE A 25 -12.12 -8.98 12.93
N GLY A 26 -11.92 -9.83 13.94
CA GLY A 26 -11.59 -11.23 13.75
C GLY A 26 -10.60 -11.75 14.79
N LEU A 27 -10.45 -13.06 14.82
CA LEU A 27 -9.53 -13.74 15.73
C LEU A 27 -8.05 -13.34 15.48
N PRO A 28 -7.14 -13.55 16.44
CA PRO A 28 -5.70 -13.38 16.20
C PRO A 28 -5.18 -14.23 15.03
N ALA A 29 -4.09 -13.79 14.38
CA ALA A 29 -3.48 -14.42 13.19
C ALA A 29 -4.42 -14.58 11.97
N ARG A 30 -5.37 -13.65 11.80
CA ARG A 30 -6.27 -13.55 10.64
C ARG A 30 -5.92 -12.39 9.70
N GLY A 31 -4.64 -12.03 9.56
CA GLY A 31 -4.23 -10.99 8.61
C GLY A 31 -4.75 -9.55 8.84
N LYS A 32 -5.45 -9.25 9.95
CA LYS A 32 -5.99 -7.89 10.22
C LYS A 32 -4.96 -6.77 10.05
N THR A 33 -3.87 -6.81 10.82
CA THR A 33 -2.80 -5.81 10.73
C THR A 33 -2.17 -5.72 9.33
N TYR A 34 -2.12 -6.83 8.58
CA TYR A 34 -1.65 -6.82 7.20
C TYR A 34 -2.62 -6.04 6.29
N MET A 35 -3.92 -6.36 6.36
CA MET A 35 -4.95 -5.65 5.61
C MET A 35 -5.03 -4.18 6.01
N SER A 36 -4.98 -3.86 7.31
CA SER A 36 -4.98 -2.47 7.81
C SER A 36 -3.85 -1.66 7.20
N LYS A 37 -2.61 -2.17 7.23
CA LYS A 37 -1.45 -1.47 6.68
C LYS A 37 -1.53 -1.33 5.16
N LYS A 38 -1.86 -2.41 4.44
CA LYS A 38 -2.02 -2.36 2.99
C LYS A 38 -3.13 -1.40 2.57
N LEU A 39 -4.23 -1.38 3.31
CA LEU A 39 -5.36 -0.51 3.04
C LEU A 39 -5.01 0.96 3.29
N THR A 40 -4.37 1.32 4.42
CA THR A 40 -3.99 2.72 4.63
C THR A 40 -2.94 3.18 3.64
N ARG A 41 -1.98 2.32 3.26
CA ARG A 41 -1.00 2.65 2.22
C ARG A 41 -1.66 2.97 0.88
N TYR A 42 -2.63 2.15 0.48
CA TYR A 42 -3.41 2.40 -0.73
C TYR A 42 -4.22 3.70 -0.63
N LEU A 43 -4.95 3.90 0.46
CA LEU A 43 -5.77 5.10 0.66
C LEU A 43 -4.91 6.38 0.67
N ASN A 44 -3.78 6.39 1.37
CA ASN A 44 -2.84 7.51 1.33
C ASN A 44 -2.27 7.74 -0.07
N TRP A 45 -1.92 6.68 -0.78
CA TRP A 45 -1.36 6.78 -2.13
C TRP A 45 -2.35 7.41 -3.12
N ILE A 46 -3.65 7.10 -3.02
CA ILE A 46 -4.70 7.76 -3.83
C ILE A 46 -5.11 9.15 -3.29
N GLY A 47 -4.45 9.64 -2.23
CA GLY A 47 -4.64 10.97 -1.68
C GLY A 47 -5.72 11.10 -0.59
N VAL A 48 -6.09 10.00 0.09
CA VAL A 48 -7.03 9.99 1.21
C VAL A 48 -6.26 9.82 2.53
N PRO A 49 -6.11 10.88 3.35
CA PRO A 49 -5.35 10.83 4.60
C PRO A 49 -5.88 9.76 5.54
N THR A 50 -5.06 8.73 5.76
CA THR A 50 -5.43 7.54 6.52
C THR A 50 -4.37 7.11 7.52
N LYS A 51 -4.76 6.82 8.77
CA LYS A 51 -3.86 6.37 9.85
C LYS A 51 -4.35 5.09 10.50
N VAL A 52 -3.42 4.19 10.87
CA VAL A 52 -3.73 2.94 11.60
C VAL A 52 -3.53 3.14 13.09
N PHE A 53 -4.53 2.76 13.88
CA PHE A 53 -4.50 2.71 15.34
C PHE A 53 -4.46 1.26 15.78
N ASN A 54 -3.25 0.73 16.02
CA ASN A 54 -3.05 -0.68 16.37
C ASN A 54 -3.13 -0.87 17.88
N LEU A 55 -4.22 -1.47 18.35
CA LEU A 55 -4.47 -1.64 19.78
C LEU A 55 -3.44 -2.53 20.49
N GLY A 56 -2.73 -3.35 19.72
CA GLY A 56 -1.60 -4.13 20.21
C GLY A 56 -0.42 -3.28 20.67
N VAL A 57 -0.20 -2.09 20.07
CA VAL A 57 0.84 -1.11 20.44
C VAL A 57 0.46 -0.44 21.77
N TYR A 58 -0.72 0.17 21.85
CA TYR A 58 -1.26 0.76 23.08
C TYR A 58 -1.19 -0.19 24.27
N ARG A 59 -1.60 -1.45 24.07
CA ARG A 59 -1.54 -2.48 25.12
C ARG A 59 -0.11 -2.83 25.54
N ARG A 60 0.88 -2.79 24.65
CA ARG A 60 2.29 -3.02 25.00
C ARG A 60 2.90 -1.85 25.77
N GLU A 61 2.49 -0.63 25.46
CA GLU A 61 2.92 0.56 26.19
C GLU A 61 2.32 0.59 27.61
N ALA A 62 1.05 0.20 27.73
CA ALA A 62 0.38 0.07 29.03
C ALA A 62 0.91 -1.11 29.87
N VAL A 63 1.29 -2.22 29.23
CA VAL A 63 1.73 -3.45 29.90
C VAL A 63 3.20 -3.73 29.58
N LYS A 64 4.09 -3.33 30.50
CA LYS A 64 5.56 -3.38 30.33
C LYS A 64 6.15 -4.76 30.01
N ALA A 65 5.45 -5.87 30.30
CA ALA A 65 5.91 -7.21 29.92
C ALA A 65 4.72 -8.15 29.65
N TYR A 66 4.69 -8.73 28.45
CA TYR A 66 3.81 -9.86 28.13
C TYR A 66 4.34 -11.13 28.79
N LYS A 67 3.47 -11.85 29.52
CA LYS A 67 3.85 -13.11 30.19
C LYS A 67 3.32 -14.34 29.45
N SER A 68 2.02 -14.41 29.21
CA SER A 68 1.36 -15.57 28.60
C SER A 68 -0.04 -15.22 28.08
N TYR A 69 -0.66 -16.19 27.42
CA TYR A 69 -2.06 -16.16 26.99
C TYR A 69 -3.07 -15.88 28.12
N ASP A 70 -2.71 -16.06 29.39
CA ASP A 70 -3.59 -15.83 30.55
C ASP A 70 -4.09 -14.38 30.64
N PHE A 71 -3.32 -13.43 30.12
CA PHE A 71 -3.73 -12.04 29.98
C PHE A 71 -4.97 -11.87 29.07
N PHE A 72 -5.21 -12.81 28.15
CA PHE A 72 -6.29 -12.69 27.18
C PHE A 72 -7.57 -13.43 27.56
N ARG A 73 -7.57 -14.18 28.66
CA ARG A 73 -8.76 -14.88 29.13
C ARG A 73 -9.90 -13.90 29.41
N HIS A 74 -11.13 -14.34 29.15
CA HIS A 74 -12.33 -13.52 29.34
C HIS A 74 -12.72 -13.37 30.82
N ASP A 75 -12.29 -14.31 31.68
CA ASP A 75 -12.50 -14.30 33.13
C ASP A 75 -11.45 -13.48 33.90
N ASN A 76 -10.39 -13.04 33.22
CA ASN A 76 -9.38 -12.14 33.79
C ASN A 76 -9.89 -10.69 33.80
N LYS A 77 -10.59 -10.31 34.86
CA LYS A 77 -11.22 -8.98 35.01
C LYS A 77 -10.22 -7.82 34.92
N GLU A 78 -9.05 -7.96 35.54
CA GLU A 78 -8.01 -6.92 35.50
C GLU A 78 -7.50 -6.70 34.08
N ALA A 79 -7.17 -7.78 33.36
CA ALA A 79 -6.70 -7.68 31.98
C ALA A 79 -7.80 -7.23 31.00
N MET A 80 -9.06 -7.58 31.26
CA MET A 80 -10.20 -7.04 30.52
C MET A 80 -10.32 -5.52 30.68
N GLU A 81 -10.18 -5.02 31.91
CA GLU A 81 -10.22 -3.58 32.18
C GLU A 81 -9.06 -2.84 31.51
N ILE A 82 -7.84 -3.35 31.62
CA ILE A 82 -6.66 -2.77 30.94
C ILE A 82 -6.89 -2.72 29.41
N ARG A 83 -7.39 -3.81 28.81
CA ARG A 83 -7.68 -3.85 27.36
C ARG A 83 -8.82 -2.92 26.96
N LYS A 84 -9.79 -2.67 27.84
CA LYS A 84 -10.86 -1.69 27.62
C LYS A 84 -10.31 -0.27 27.66
N GLN A 85 -9.49 0.06 28.67
CA GLN A 85 -8.85 1.37 28.76
C GLN A 85 -7.94 1.66 27.57
N CYS A 86 -7.15 0.69 27.11
CA CYS A 86 -6.35 0.85 25.89
C CYS A 86 -7.22 1.19 24.67
N ALA A 87 -8.42 0.62 24.57
CA ALA A 87 -9.33 0.88 23.46
C ALA A 87 -9.91 2.30 23.53
N LEU A 88 -10.26 2.77 24.73
CA LEU A 88 -10.74 4.13 24.94
C LEU A 88 -9.67 5.18 24.62
N VAL A 89 -8.43 4.96 25.06
CA VAL A 89 -7.30 5.85 24.71
C VAL A 89 -7.09 5.91 23.20
N ALA A 90 -7.07 4.75 22.54
CA ALA A 90 -6.92 4.70 21.08
C ALA A 90 -8.11 5.38 20.34
N LEU A 91 -9.33 5.32 20.87
CA LEU A 91 -10.48 6.03 20.29
C LEU A 91 -10.38 7.55 20.46
N GLU A 92 -9.82 8.04 21.58
CA GLU A 92 -9.56 9.48 21.72
C GLU A 92 -8.51 9.96 20.72
N ASP A 93 -7.46 9.17 20.48
CA ASP A 93 -6.48 9.48 19.43
C ASP A 93 -7.09 9.44 18.03
N VAL A 94 -8.02 8.50 17.78
CA VAL A 94 -8.81 8.47 16.52
C VAL A 94 -9.59 9.76 16.35
N LYS A 95 -10.26 10.23 17.41
CA LYS A 95 -11.01 11.48 17.39
C LYS A 95 -10.08 12.65 17.07
N GLY A 96 -8.99 12.83 17.83
CA GLY A 96 -8.01 13.88 17.58
C GLY A 96 -7.48 13.87 16.15
N TYR A 97 -7.18 12.70 15.61
CA TYR A 97 -6.74 12.59 14.21
C TYR A 97 -7.80 13.04 13.19
N LEU A 98 -9.06 12.62 13.37
CA LEU A 98 -10.14 12.92 12.44
C LEU A 98 -10.72 14.33 12.58
N THR A 99 -10.54 14.99 13.73
CA THR A 99 -11.10 16.34 13.98
C THR A 99 -10.05 17.44 13.99
N GLU A 100 -8.80 17.15 14.37
CA GLU A 100 -7.77 18.16 14.62
C GLU A 100 -6.58 18.03 13.64
N GLU A 101 -6.17 16.81 13.28
CA GLU A 101 -5.00 16.58 12.41
C GLU A 101 -5.34 16.57 10.90
N GLY A 102 -6.61 16.78 10.52
CA GLY A 102 -7.05 16.75 9.11
C GLY A 102 -7.16 15.34 8.50
N GLY A 103 -7.19 14.30 9.34
CA GLY A 103 -7.40 12.92 8.93
C GLY A 103 -8.80 12.67 8.37
N GLN A 104 -8.92 11.77 7.39
CA GLN A 104 -10.23 11.41 6.80
C GLN A 104 -10.65 9.98 7.16
N ILE A 105 -9.69 9.07 7.29
CA ILE A 105 -9.97 7.67 7.62
C ILE A 105 -9.07 7.20 8.76
N ALA A 106 -9.69 6.63 9.80
CA ALA A 106 -8.98 5.98 10.88
C ALA A 106 -9.19 4.46 10.80
N VAL A 107 -8.12 3.68 10.71
CA VAL A 107 -8.19 2.21 10.73
C VAL A 107 -7.94 1.71 12.14
N PHE A 108 -8.99 1.29 12.83
CA PHE A 108 -8.94 0.76 14.19
C PHE A 108 -8.63 -0.75 14.17
N ASP A 109 -7.34 -1.09 14.30
CA ASP A 109 -6.82 -2.47 14.23
C ASP A 109 -6.82 -3.14 15.61
N ALA A 110 -7.90 -3.86 15.89
CA ALA A 110 -8.08 -4.70 17.07
C ALA A 110 -8.86 -5.98 16.73
N THR A 111 -9.11 -6.85 17.70
CA THR A 111 -9.92 -8.07 17.48
C THR A 111 -11.40 -7.76 17.33
N ASN A 112 -11.96 -6.86 18.16
CA ASN A 112 -13.36 -6.43 18.14
C ASN A 112 -14.38 -7.57 17.97
N THR A 113 -14.10 -8.71 18.62
CA THR A 113 -14.80 -9.98 18.44
C THR A 113 -16.14 -10.06 19.17
N THR A 114 -16.45 -9.14 20.09
CA THR A 114 -17.72 -9.13 20.84
C THR A 114 -18.64 -8.02 20.35
N ARG A 115 -19.96 -8.25 20.41
CA ARG A 115 -20.98 -7.22 20.08
C ARG A 115 -20.85 -5.99 20.98
N GLU A 116 -20.71 -6.18 22.29
CA GLU A 116 -20.50 -5.10 23.26
C GLU A 116 -19.35 -4.15 22.87
N ARG A 117 -18.23 -4.69 22.37
CA ARG A 117 -17.11 -3.87 21.92
C ARG A 117 -17.45 -3.09 20.66
N ARG A 118 -18.20 -3.68 19.73
CA ARG A 118 -18.61 -3.03 18.48
C ARG A 118 -19.65 -1.95 18.75
N ASP A 119 -20.60 -2.20 19.65
CA ASP A 119 -21.60 -1.22 20.07
C ASP A 119 -20.93 0.03 20.67
N LEU A 120 -19.90 -0.16 21.53
CA LEU A 120 -19.10 0.96 22.06
C LEU A 120 -18.45 1.80 20.94
N ILE A 121 -17.94 1.16 19.89
CA ILE A 121 -17.31 1.86 18.76
C ILE A 121 -18.36 2.55 17.87
N LEU A 122 -19.55 1.94 17.72
CA LEU A 122 -20.68 2.53 17.01
C LEU A 122 -21.20 3.78 17.73
N ASP A 123 -21.34 3.72 19.05
CA ASP A 123 -21.74 4.85 19.89
C ASP A 123 -20.71 5.99 19.77
N PHE A 124 -19.42 5.68 19.88
CA PHE A 124 -18.34 6.63 19.63
C PHE A 124 -18.44 7.28 18.24
N GLY A 125 -18.68 6.47 17.19
CA GLY A 125 -18.86 6.97 15.83
C GLY A 125 -20.05 7.92 15.73
N LYS A 126 -21.19 7.56 16.33
CA LYS A 126 -22.41 8.35 16.34
C LYS A 126 -22.24 9.68 17.09
N GLU A 127 -21.60 9.67 18.26
CA GLU A 127 -21.35 10.86 19.07
C GLU A 127 -20.48 11.90 18.36
N ASN A 128 -19.54 11.44 17.53
CA ASN A 128 -18.60 12.30 16.80
C ASN A 128 -18.99 12.51 15.32
N ALA A 129 -20.16 12.02 14.90
CA ALA A 129 -20.63 12.05 13.51
C ALA A 129 -19.66 11.41 12.48
N PHE A 130 -18.94 10.37 12.91
CA PHE A 130 -18.11 9.55 12.04
C PHE A 130 -18.91 8.38 11.45
N LYS A 131 -18.64 8.05 10.19
CA LYS A 131 -19.11 6.80 9.59
C LYS A 131 -18.31 5.63 10.14
N VAL A 132 -18.93 4.46 10.23
CA VAL A 132 -18.27 3.23 10.67
C VAL A 132 -18.39 2.17 9.58
N PHE A 133 -17.27 1.60 9.16
CA PHE A 133 -17.23 0.52 8.17
C PHE A 133 -16.41 -0.66 8.73
N PHE A 134 -17.04 -1.83 8.86
CA PHE A 134 -16.34 -2.98 9.44
C PHE A 134 -15.64 -3.83 8.38
N VAL A 135 -14.44 -4.31 8.71
CA VAL A 135 -13.69 -5.28 7.90
C VAL A 135 -13.41 -6.49 8.77
N GLU A 136 -14.20 -7.55 8.59
CA GLU A 136 -14.04 -8.79 9.32
C GLU A 136 -13.20 -9.80 8.53
N SER A 137 -12.14 -10.32 9.14
CA SER A 137 -11.36 -11.42 8.56
C SER A 137 -11.68 -12.75 9.23
N VAL A 138 -12.25 -13.66 8.44
CA VAL A 138 -12.58 -15.02 8.87
C VAL A 138 -11.68 -15.99 8.10
N CYS A 139 -11.01 -16.88 8.81
CA CYS A 139 -10.23 -17.94 8.19
C CYS A 139 -10.20 -19.13 9.13
N ASP A 140 -10.60 -20.29 8.62
CA ASP A 140 -10.65 -21.53 9.40
C ASP A 140 -9.61 -22.55 8.93
N ASP A 141 -8.84 -22.20 7.90
CA ASP A 141 -7.76 -23.02 7.34
C ASP A 141 -6.55 -23.09 8.29
N PRO A 142 -6.27 -24.26 8.90
CA PRO A 142 -5.17 -24.41 9.87
C PRO A 142 -3.79 -24.10 9.29
N GLU A 143 -3.56 -24.37 8.00
CA GLU A 143 -2.26 -24.15 7.36
C GLU A 143 -1.97 -22.67 7.21
N VAL A 144 -2.98 -21.89 6.77
CA VAL A 144 -2.90 -20.43 6.69
C VAL A 144 -2.64 -19.83 8.07
N ILE A 145 -3.32 -20.32 9.10
CA ILE A 145 -3.17 -19.83 10.47
C ILE A 145 -1.75 -20.09 10.97
N ALA A 146 -1.25 -21.31 10.78
CA ALA A 146 0.11 -21.68 11.15
C ALA A 146 1.15 -20.81 10.42
N ALA A 147 1.00 -20.61 9.11
CA ALA A 147 1.86 -19.75 8.31
C ALA A 147 1.86 -18.30 8.84
N ASN A 148 0.69 -17.73 9.10
CA ASN A 148 0.56 -16.38 9.65
C ASN A 148 1.23 -16.21 11.02
N ILE A 149 1.16 -17.23 11.89
CA ILE A 149 1.82 -17.20 13.19
C ILE A 149 3.34 -17.25 13.01
N LEU A 150 3.84 -18.15 12.17
CA LEU A 150 5.27 -18.33 11.93
C LEU A 150 5.93 -17.10 11.29
N GLU A 151 5.26 -16.50 10.30
CA GLU A 151 5.82 -15.37 9.55
C GLU A 151 5.87 -14.09 10.40
N VAL A 152 4.84 -13.84 11.20
CA VAL A 152 4.60 -12.51 11.78
C VAL A 152 4.64 -12.48 13.30
N LYS A 153 4.33 -13.59 13.97
CA LYS A 153 4.19 -13.62 15.44
C LYS A 153 5.42 -14.15 16.14
N VAL A 154 6.21 -15.00 15.49
CA VAL A 154 7.53 -15.40 16.00
C VAL A 154 8.49 -14.21 16.11
N SER A 155 8.36 -13.21 15.24
CA SER A 155 9.15 -11.97 15.25
C SER A 155 8.47 -10.81 15.98
N SER A 156 7.32 -11.05 16.63
CA SER A 156 6.55 -10.03 17.32
C SER A 156 7.24 -9.58 18.60
N PRO A 157 7.20 -8.27 18.95
CA PRO A 157 7.71 -7.77 20.24
C PRO A 157 7.01 -8.38 21.46
N ASP A 158 5.82 -8.97 21.28
CA ASP A 158 5.13 -9.73 22.33
C ASP A 158 5.95 -10.96 22.79
N TYR A 159 6.89 -11.49 21.98
CA TYR A 159 7.66 -12.69 22.29
C TYR A 159 9.18 -12.41 22.22
N PRO A 160 9.83 -12.09 23.36
CA PRO A 160 11.27 -11.85 23.40
C PRO A 160 12.11 -13.13 23.22
N GLU A 161 11.58 -14.30 23.60
CA GLU A 161 12.22 -15.60 23.38
C GLU A 161 11.96 -16.13 21.97
N ARG A 162 13.03 -16.60 21.28
CA ARG A 162 12.96 -17.11 19.89
C ARG A 162 12.57 -18.57 19.76
N HIS A 163 12.12 -19.22 20.84
CA HIS A 163 11.69 -20.63 20.79
C HIS A 163 10.34 -20.74 20.09
N ARG A 164 10.40 -20.94 18.77
CA ARG A 164 9.25 -21.03 17.84
C ARG A 164 8.10 -21.89 18.37
N GLU A 165 8.40 -23.05 18.95
CA GLU A 165 7.40 -23.99 19.45
C GLU A 165 6.61 -23.42 20.64
N ARG A 166 7.28 -22.77 21.60
CA ARG A 166 6.63 -22.15 22.76
C ARG A 166 5.76 -20.96 22.35
N VAL A 167 6.25 -20.15 21.42
CA VAL A 167 5.50 -19.01 20.87
C VAL A 167 4.25 -19.51 20.14
N MET A 168 4.37 -20.58 19.36
CA MET A 168 3.23 -21.20 18.68
C MET A 168 2.18 -21.71 19.67
N ASP A 169 2.58 -22.48 20.68
CA ASP A 169 1.67 -23.03 21.70
C ASP A 169 0.94 -21.93 22.49
N ASP A 170 1.66 -20.91 22.97
CA ASP A 170 1.06 -19.77 23.66
C ASP A 170 0.09 -19.00 22.75
N PHE A 171 0.45 -18.79 21.48
CA PHE A 171 -0.39 -18.04 20.55
C PHE A 171 -1.66 -18.82 20.15
N LEU A 172 -1.58 -20.15 20.02
CA LEU A 172 -2.75 -21.00 19.81
C LEU A 172 -3.70 -20.94 21.00
N LYS A 173 -3.20 -21.04 22.23
CA LYS A 173 -4.00 -20.87 23.47
C LYS A 173 -4.63 -19.49 23.57
N ARG A 174 -3.91 -18.45 23.13
CA ARG A 174 -4.45 -17.09 23.01
C ARG A 174 -5.62 -17.04 22.02
N ILE A 175 -5.55 -17.72 20.87
CA ILE A 175 -6.67 -17.78 19.91
C ILE A 175 -7.89 -18.45 20.56
N GLU A 176 -7.69 -19.56 21.28
CA GLU A 176 -8.78 -20.25 21.99
C GLU A 176 -9.48 -19.34 23.01
N CYS A 177 -8.73 -18.48 23.72
CA CYS A 177 -9.33 -17.49 24.63
C CYS A 177 -10.33 -16.55 23.93
N TYR A 178 -10.05 -16.13 22.70
CA TYR A 178 -10.94 -15.25 21.92
C TYR A 178 -12.11 -16.01 21.30
N LYS A 179 -11.94 -17.30 20.94
CA LYS A 179 -13.03 -18.11 20.38
C LYS A 179 -14.21 -18.24 21.33
N VAL A 180 -13.96 -18.32 22.64
CA VAL A 180 -15.02 -18.47 23.67
C VAL A 180 -16.07 -17.36 23.60
N THR A 181 -15.67 -16.13 23.25
CA THR A 181 -16.56 -14.96 23.23
C THR A 181 -16.74 -14.36 21.84
N TYR A 182 -16.24 -15.02 20.79
CA TYR A 182 -16.32 -14.48 19.44
C TYR A 182 -17.75 -14.58 18.90
N GLN A 183 -18.30 -13.42 18.55
CA GLN A 183 -19.57 -13.23 17.89
C GLN A 183 -19.28 -12.61 16.51
N PRO A 184 -19.18 -13.43 15.44
CA PRO A 184 -19.01 -12.94 14.08
C PRO A 184 -20.11 -11.95 13.70
N LEU A 185 -19.87 -11.11 12.67
CA LEU A 185 -20.95 -10.26 12.16
C LEU A 185 -22.09 -11.15 11.63
N ASP A 186 -23.34 -10.71 11.78
CA ASP A 186 -24.53 -11.45 11.38
C ASP A 186 -25.40 -10.58 10.44
N PRO A 187 -25.23 -10.68 9.11
CA PRO A 187 -25.98 -9.87 8.14
C PRO A 187 -27.49 -10.13 8.14
N ASP A 188 -27.93 -11.29 8.65
CA ASP A 188 -29.31 -11.73 8.53
C ASP A 188 -30.16 -11.30 9.75
N ASP A 189 -29.52 -10.97 10.88
CA ASP A 189 -30.18 -10.55 12.11
C ASP A 189 -29.51 -9.31 12.76
N TYR A 190 -28.58 -9.52 13.70
CA TYR A 190 -28.08 -8.45 14.59
C TYR A 190 -27.37 -7.31 13.85
N ASP A 191 -26.57 -7.64 12.83
CA ASP A 191 -25.69 -6.70 12.13
C ASP A 191 -26.26 -6.29 10.74
N LYS A 192 -27.53 -6.61 10.44
CA LYS A 192 -28.18 -6.39 9.11
C LYS A 192 -28.14 -4.94 8.63
N ASP A 193 -28.13 -3.99 9.56
CA ASP A 193 -28.14 -2.56 9.27
C ASP A 193 -26.73 -1.95 9.20
N LEU A 194 -25.69 -2.72 9.53
CA LEU A 194 -24.30 -2.26 9.54
C LEU A 194 -23.64 -2.33 8.16
N SER A 195 -22.72 -1.41 7.91
CA SER A 195 -21.90 -1.39 6.69
C SER A 195 -20.61 -2.16 6.91
N PHE A 196 -20.41 -3.24 6.14
CA PHE A 196 -19.24 -4.09 6.34
C PHE A 196 -18.86 -4.95 5.14
N ILE A 197 -17.64 -5.47 5.21
CA ILE A 197 -17.15 -6.57 4.38
C ILE A 197 -16.56 -7.67 5.26
N LYS A 198 -16.99 -8.91 5.01
CA LYS A 198 -16.32 -10.12 5.51
C LYS A 198 -15.40 -10.66 4.43
N VAL A 199 -14.14 -10.83 4.77
CA VAL A 199 -13.10 -11.43 3.93
C VAL A 199 -12.85 -12.85 4.45
N GLU A 200 -13.29 -13.85 3.69
CA GLU A 200 -13.26 -15.24 4.11
C GLU A 200 -12.13 -16.02 3.41
N ASN A 201 -11.40 -16.79 4.21
CA ASN A 201 -10.31 -17.68 3.78
C ASN A 201 -9.30 -16.99 2.85
N VAL A 202 -8.77 -15.85 3.31
CA VAL A 202 -7.73 -15.07 2.60
C VAL A 202 -8.21 -14.59 1.22
N GLY A 203 -9.45 -14.10 1.15
CA GLY A 203 -10.01 -13.51 -0.06
C GLY A 203 -10.57 -14.51 -1.06
N ARG A 204 -10.85 -15.76 -0.66
CA ARG A 204 -11.56 -16.74 -1.50
C ARG A 204 -13.04 -16.39 -1.69
N ARG A 205 -13.66 -15.82 -0.66
CA ARG A 205 -15.06 -15.38 -0.68
C ARG A 205 -15.21 -14.08 0.10
N PHE A 206 -16.19 -13.28 -0.32
CA PHE A 206 -16.51 -12.01 0.31
C PHE A 206 -18.02 -11.95 0.56
N LEU A 207 -18.41 -11.38 1.69
CA LEU A 207 -19.78 -10.96 1.97
C LEU A 207 -19.75 -9.46 2.25
N VAL A 208 -20.47 -8.68 1.46
CA VAL A 208 -20.53 -7.22 1.56
C VAL A 208 -21.94 -6.82 1.95
N ASN A 209 -22.10 -5.99 2.97
CA ASN A 209 -23.39 -5.47 3.42
C ASN A 209 -23.39 -3.93 3.43
N ARG A 210 -24.45 -3.34 2.86
CA ARG A 210 -24.78 -1.90 2.91
C ARG A 210 -23.60 -0.94 2.70
N VAL A 211 -22.97 -0.97 1.52
CA VAL A 211 -22.01 0.06 1.12
C VAL A 211 -22.71 1.42 1.02
N GLN A 212 -22.24 2.42 1.77
CA GLN A 212 -22.92 3.71 1.93
C GLN A 212 -22.43 4.77 0.94
N ASP A 213 -21.17 4.69 0.52
CA ASP A 213 -20.53 5.74 -0.27
C ASP A 213 -19.39 5.23 -1.16
N TYR A 214 -18.82 6.19 -1.90
CA TYR A 214 -17.72 5.96 -2.82
C TYR A 214 -16.51 5.33 -2.12
N ILE A 215 -16.12 5.84 -0.95
CA ILE A 215 -14.89 5.39 -0.31
C ILE A 215 -15.02 3.97 0.22
N GLN A 216 -16.20 3.59 0.76
CA GLN A 216 -16.50 2.21 1.12
C GLN A 216 -16.48 1.29 -0.11
N SER A 217 -17.05 1.71 -1.24
CA SER A 217 -16.99 0.95 -2.50
C SER A 217 -15.54 0.72 -2.96
N ARG A 218 -14.68 1.73 -2.81
CA ARG A 218 -13.26 1.67 -3.15
C ARG A 218 -12.47 0.76 -2.22
N ILE A 219 -12.79 0.78 -0.92
CA ILE A 219 -12.22 -0.13 0.08
C ILE A 219 -12.59 -1.58 -0.26
N VAL A 220 -13.87 -1.86 -0.55
CA VAL A 220 -14.35 -3.18 -0.97
C VAL A 220 -13.61 -3.64 -2.22
N TYR A 221 -13.54 -2.80 -3.26
CA TYR A 221 -12.83 -3.11 -4.50
C TYR A 221 -11.36 -3.45 -4.25
N TYR A 222 -10.66 -2.67 -3.42
CA TYR A 222 -9.26 -2.95 -3.08
C TYR A 222 -9.11 -4.28 -2.33
N LEU A 223 -9.91 -4.51 -1.29
CA LEU A 223 -9.85 -5.73 -0.48
C LEU A 223 -10.16 -7.00 -1.29
N MET A 224 -10.96 -6.88 -2.35
CA MET A 224 -11.23 -7.99 -3.27
C MET A 224 -10.08 -8.33 -4.21
N ASN A 225 -9.15 -7.40 -4.44
CA ASN A 225 -8.02 -7.60 -5.36
C ASN A 225 -6.69 -7.91 -4.66
N ILE A 226 -6.56 -7.60 -3.36
CA ILE A 226 -5.34 -7.94 -2.64
C ILE A 226 -5.20 -9.45 -2.47
N GLN A 227 -4.03 -9.98 -2.80
CA GLN A 227 -3.69 -11.37 -2.53
C GLN A 227 -2.46 -11.45 -1.61
N VAL A 228 -2.45 -12.48 -0.76
CA VAL A 228 -1.30 -12.81 0.09
C VAL A 228 -0.39 -13.71 -0.72
N HIS A 229 0.47 -13.09 -1.52
CA HIS A 229 1.43 -13.79 -2.37
C HIS A 229 2.87 -13.46 -2.03
N SER A 230 3.75 -14.45 -2.20
CA SER A 230 5.20 -14.36 -1.97
C SER A 230 5.98 -13.91 -3.23
N HIS A 231 5.28 -13.49 -4.28
CA HIS A 231 5.88 -13.20 -5.58
C HIS A 231 6.67 -11.89 -5.61
N SER A 232 7.69 -11.86 -6.46
CA SER A 232 8.55 -10.68 -6.64
C SER A 232 8.03 -9.81 -7.76
N LEU A 233 8.02 -8.50 -7.53
CA LEU A 233 7.76 -7.49 -8.56
C LEU A 233 9.09 -6.90 -9.04
N TYR A 234 9.27 -6.80 -10.35
CA TYR A 234 10.44 -6.19 -10.98
C TYR A 234 10.00 -4.91 -11.68
N LEU A 235 10.68 -3.79 -11.39
CA LEU A 235 10.45 -2.51 -12.02
C LEU A 235 11.75 -2.04 -12.69
N CYS A 236 11.68 -1.63 -13.94
CA CYS A 236 12.75 -0.90 -14.60
C CYS A 236 12.18 0.13 -15.56
N ARG A 237 13.02 1.07 -15.95
CA ARG A 237 12.74 1.96 -17.08
C ARG A 237 13.04 1.23 -18.39
N HIS A 238 12.51 1.76 -19.48
CA HIS A 238 13.05 1.48 -20.82
C HIS A 238 14.58 1.68 -20.85
N GLY A 239 15.24 1.02 -21.82
CA GLY A 239 16.62 1.36 -22.16
C GLY A 239 16.77 2.84 -22.53
N GLU A 240 17.98 3.38 -22.40
CA GLU A 240 18.26 4.78 -22.79
C GLU A 240 17.75 5.07 -24.21
N SER A 241 17.02 6.17 -24.38
CA SER A 241 16.47 6.60 -25.67
C SER A 241 17.26 7.76 -26.28
N ASN A 242 17.01 8.07 -27.56
CA ASN A 242 17.64 9.22 -28.22
C ASN A 242 17.32 10.54 -27.49
N HIS A 243 16.08 10.75 -27.04
CA HIS A 243 15.73 11.91 -26.22
C HIS A 243 16.47 11.95 -24.88
N ASN A 244 16.82 10.80 -24.29
CA ASN A 244 17.64 10.82 -23.07
C ASN A 244 19.06 11.33 -23.34
N MET A 245 19.66 10.95 -24.48
CA MET A 245 20.98 11.47 -24.87
C MET A 245 20.96 12.97 -25.14
N GLU A 246 19.83 13.49 -25.63
CA GLU A 246 19.63 14.92 -25.91
C GLU A 246 19.15 15.73 -24.69
N GLY A 247 18.79 15.07 -23.58
CA GLY A 247 18.22 15.71 -22.39
C GLY A 247 16.79 16.23 -22.59
N ARG A 248 16.04 15.70 -23.56
CA ARG A 248 14.63 16.06 -23.84
C ARG A 248 13.67 15.23 -23.00
N ILE A 249 12.57 15.83 -22.56
CA ILE A 249 11.47 15.15 -21.87
C ILE A 249 10.37 14.72 -22.85
N GLY A 250 9.56 13.73 -22.48
CA GLY A 250 8.42 13.30 -23.29
C GLY A 250 8.81 12.65 -24.64
N GLY A 251 7.90 12.77 -25.60
CA GLY A 251 8.00 12.25 -26.96
C GLY A 251 7.92 10.73 -27.06
N ASP A 252 8.16 10.21 -28.27
CA ASP A 252 8.14 8.78 -28.60
C ASP A 252 9.43 8.32 -29.30
N SER A 253 10.58 8.81 -28.83
CA SER A 253 11.89 8.46 -29.41
C SER A 253 12.24 6.98 -29.22
N GLU A 254 12.99 6.43 -30.18
CA GLU A 254 13.54 5.07 -30.13
C GLU A 254 14.71 4.91 -29.15
N LEU A 255 15.10 3.66 -28.88
CA LEU A 255 16.28 3.32 -28.08
C LEU A 255 17.59 3.78 -28.74
N SER A 256 18.50 4.30 -27.91
CA SER A 256 19.90 4.52 -28.27
C SER A 256 20.64 3.18 -28.42
N PRO A 257 21.85 3.15 -29.00
CA PRO A 257 22.70 1.97 -28.98
C PRO A 257 22.95 1.43 -27.55
N GLY A 258 23.11 2.32 -26.56
CA GLY A 258 23.24 1.94 -25.15
C GLY A 258 21.96 1.36 -24.57
N GLY A 259 20.79 1.89 -24.98
CA GLY A 259 19.48 1.33 -24.62
C GLY A 259 19.28 -0.10 -25.13
N LYS A 260 19.72 -0.40 -26.35
CA LYS A 260 19.67 -1.77 -26.92
C LYS A 260 20.57 -2.74 -26.16
N GLN A 261 21.77 -2.29 -25.77
CA GLN A 261 22.67 -3.09 -24.92
C GLN A 261 22.04 -3.42 -23.56
N PHE A 262 21.35 -2.45 -22.95
CA PHE A 262 20.60 -2.70 -21.72
C PHE A 262 19.49 -3.74 -21.92
N ALA A 263 18.72 -3.65 -23.01
CA ALA A 263 17.65 -4.61 -23.28
C ALA A 263 18.20 -6.05 -23.39
N HIS A 264 19.35 -6.23 -24.04
CA HIS A 264 20.03 -7.52 -24.12
C HIS A 264 20.56 -7.99 -22.75
N ALA A 265 21.06 -7.08 -21.91
CA ALA A 265 21.47 -7.40 -20.55
C ALA A 265 20.28 -7.78 -19.65
N LEU A 266 19.12 -7.14 -19.85
CA LEU A 266 17.87 -7.44 -19.14
C LEU A 266 17.37 -8.84 -19.49
N ARG A 267 17.49 -9.27 -20.76
CA ARG A 267 17.21 -10.65 -21.15
C ARG A 267 18.09 -11.64 -20.39
N GLY A 268 19.41 -11.42 -20.38
CA GLY A 268 20.34 -12.28 -19.65
C GLY A 268 20.03 -12.33 -18.15
N PHE A 269 19.59 -11.21 -17.56
CA PHE A 269 19.15 -11.16 -16.17
C PHE A 269 17.93 -12.06 -15.91
N ILE A 270 16.91 -12.03 -16.77
CA ILE A 270 15.71 -12.87 -16.65
C ILE A 270 16.06 -14.36 -16.76
N GLU A 271 16.88 -14.72 -17.75
CA GLU A 271 17.33 -16.09 -17.99
C GLU A 271 18.13 -16.64 -16.80
N GLU A 272 19.07 -15.86 -16.26
CA GLU A 272 19.90 -16.25 -15.11
C GLU A 272 19.09 -16.46 -13.84
N HIS A 273 18.12 -15.59 -13.57
CA HIS A 273 17.28 -15.68 -12.37
C HIS A 273 16.15 -16.69 -12.51
N LYS A 274 16.01 -17.34 -13.68
CA LYS A 274 15.01 -18.37 -13.98
C LYS A 274 13.60 -17.94 -13.55
N LEU A 275 13.21 -16.73 -13.94
CA LEU A 275 11.91 -16.16 -13.59
C LEU A 275 10.80 -16.90 -14.37
N SER A 276 10.33 -18.03 -13.85
CA SER A 276 9.19 -18.76 -14.40
C SER A 276 7.89 -17.98 -14.21
N ASP A 277 7.00 -18.10 -15.19
CA ASP A 277 5.69 -17.42 -15.23
C ASP A 277 5.76 -15.89 -15.09
N LEU A 278 6.85 -15.29 -15.58
CA LEU A 278 7.04 -13.84 -15.58
C LEU A 278 6.10 -13.18 -16.61
N LYS A 279 5.19 -12.33 -16.14
CA LYS A 279 4.44 -11.43 -17.01
C LYS A 279 5.25 -10.17 -17.28
N VAL A 280 5.31 -9.73 -18.53
CA VAL A 280 6.01 -8.50 -18.91
C VAL A 280 4.99 -7.44 -19.34
N TRP A 281 5.02 -6.28 -18.71
CA TRP A 281 4.18 -5.15 -19.03
C TRP A 281 5.00 -3.97 -19.51
N THR A 282 4.47 -3.28 -20.51
CA THR A 282 5.09 -2.14 -21.17
C THR A 282 4.09 -0.99 -21.28
N SER A 283 4.59 0.21 -21.54
CA SER A 283 3.75 1.29 -22.05
C SER A 283 3.48 1.10 -23.56
N GLN A 284 2.74 2.02 -24.18
CA GLN A 284 2.57 2.05 -25.63
C GLN A 284 3.67 2.85 -26.36
N LEU A 285 4.65 3.39 -25.63
CA LEU A 285 5.75 4.17 -26.22
C LEU A 285 6.89 3.24 -26.69
N ARG A 286 7.46 3.56 -27.86
CA ARG A 286 8.41 2.74 -28.63
C ARG A 286 9.57 2.24 -27.78
N ARG A 287 10.17 3.12 -26.97
CA ARG A 287 11.31 2.77 -26.10
C ARG A 287 11.02 1.63 -25.12
N THR A 288 9.82 1.53 -24.56
CA THR A 288 9.46 0.40 -23.68
C THR A 288 9.18 -0.87 -24.48
N ILE A 289 8.56 -0.73 -25.65
CA ILE A 289 8.24 -1.83 -26.56
C ILE A 289 9.53 -2.47 -27.08
N GLN A 290 10.44 -1.67 -27.64
CA GLN A 290 11.75 -2.13 -28.13
C GLN A 290 12.60 -2.80 -27.03
N THR A 291 12.47 -2.34 -25.77
CA THR A 291 13.15 -2.98 -24.64
C THR A 291 12.57 -4.38 -24.35
N ALA A 292 11.25 -4.55 -24.47
CA ALA A 292 10.58 -5.82 -24.24
C ALA A 292 10.72 -6.81 -25.40
N GLU A 293 10.76 -6.33 -26.64
CA GLU A 293 10.96 -7.15 -27.84
C GLU A 293 12.27 -7.96 -27.78
N GLU A 294 13.33 -7.35 -27.22
CA GLU A 294 14.62 -8.02 -27.03
C GLU A 294 14.57 -9.19 -26.05
N LEU A 295 13.55 -9.25 -25.17
CA LEU A 295 13.42 -10.31 -24.17
C LEU A 295 12.92 -11.63 -24.76
N ILE A 296 12.33 -11.60 -25.97
CA ILE A 296 11.76 -12.77 -26.66
C ILE A 296 10.74 -13.52 -25.78
N VAL A 297 9.91 -12.75 -25.05
CA VAL A 297 8.79 -13.28 -24.26
C VAL A 297 7.52 -12.48 -24.59
N PRO A 298 6.32 -13.07 -24.41
CA PRO A 298 5.07 -12.33 -24.55
C PRO A 298 5.03 -11.15 -23.58
N TYR A 299 4.55 -10.00 -24.06
CA TYR A 299 4.37 -8.81 -23.25
C TYR A 299 3.03 -8.14 -23.55
N GLU A 300 2.51 -7.41 -22.57
CA GLU A 300 1.27 -6.63 -22.70
C GLU A 300 1.58 -5.14 -22.71
N GLN A 301 0.88 -4.39 -23.58
CA GLN A 301 1.04 -2.95 -23.70
C GLN A 301 -0.12 -2.23 -23.01
N TRP A 302 0.19 -1.35 -22.08
CA TRP A 302 -0.77 -0.62 -21.27
C TRP A 302 -0.61 0.87 -21.53
N LYS A 303 -1.61 1.52 -22.14
CA LYS A 303 -1.59 2.97 -22.38
C LYS A 303 -1.41 3.77 -21.09
N ILE A 304 -2.00 3.29 -20.00
CA ILE A 304 -1.91 3.90 -18.68
C ILE A 304 -0.51 3.79 -18.04
N LEU A 305 0.43 3.05 -18.65
CA LEU A 305 1.86 3.05 -18.30
C LEU A 305 2.69 4.05 -19.11
N ASN A 306 2.10 4.84 -20.02
CA ASN A 306 2.83 5.91 -20.73
C ASN A 306 3.41 6.93 -19.73
N GLU A 307 4.53 7.55 -20.11
CA GLU A 307 5.17 8.59 -19.28
C GLU A 307 4.19 9.73 -18.97
N ILE A 308 4.50 10.52 -17.93
CA ILE A 308 3.78 11.76 -17.64
C ILE A 308 3.75 12.66 -18.88
N ASP A 309 2.55 13.12 -19.23
CA ASP A 309 2.35 14.05 -20.34
C ASP A 309 2.84 15.45 -19.95
N ALA A 310 3.88 15.96 -20.63
CA ALA A 310 4.41 17.29 -20.38
C ALA A 310 3.67 18.40 -21.16
N GLY A 311 2.60 18.07 -21.89
CA GLY A 311 1.76 19.02 -22.62
C GLY A 311 2.58 19.87 -23.59
N VAL A 312 2.49 21.20 -23.46
CA VAL A 312 3.26 22.14 -24.30
C VAL A 312 4.79 22.02 -24.14
N CYS A 313 5.26 21.34 -23.10
CA CYS A 313 6.68 21.11 -22.81
C CYS A 313 7.22 19.78 -23.35
N GLU A 314 6.41 19.00 -24.08
CA GLU A 314 6.85 17.77 -24.75
C GLU A 314 8.03 18.04 -25.70
N GLU A 315 8.99 17.11 -25.74
CA GLU A 315 10.20 17.15 -26.57
C GLU A 315 11.16 18.32 -26.28
N MET A 316 10.96 19.10 -25.21
CA MET A 316 11.85 20.18 -24.80
C MET A 316 12.94 19.68 -23.83
N THR A 317 14.08 20.35 -23.79
CA THR A 317 15.04 20.20 -22.67
C THR A 317 14.61 21.07 -21.49
N TYR A 318 15.07 20.76 -20.27
CA TYR A 318 14.78 21.60 -19.11
C TYR A 318 15.28 23.05 -19.29
N ASP A 319 16.41 23.25 -19.95
CA ASP A 319 16.93 24.60 -20.27
C ASP A 319 15.98 25.35 -21.22
N MET A 320 15.41 24.67 -22.22
CA MET A 320 14.43 25.27 -23.12
C MET A 320 13.15 25.66 -22.37
N ILE A 321 12.69 24.81 -21.44
CA ILE A 321 11.51 25.10 -20.60
C ILE A 321 11.78 26.29 -19.70
N GLN A 322 12.94 26.34 -19.03
CA GLN A 322 13.30 27.45 -18.15
C GLN A 322 13.36 28.79 -18.90
N ASN A 323 13.86 28.79 -20.14
CA ASN A 323 13.94 29.99 -20.97
C ASN A 323 12.60 30.41 -21.58
N SER A 324 11.76 29.45 -21.97
CA SER A 324 10.49 29.73 -22.67
C SER A 324 9.31 29.94 -21.71
N PHE A 325 9.33 29.25 -20.57
CA PHE A 325 8.28 29.24 -19.55
C PHE A 325 8.89 29.34 -18.13
N PRO A 326 9.57 30.46 -17.79
CA PRO A 326 10.27 30.60 -16.51
C PRO A 326 9.34 30.53 -15.29
N GLU A 327 8.11 31.06 -15.41
CA GLU A 327 7.11 31.01 -14.33
C GLU A 327 6.65 29.57 -14.07
N GLU A 328 6.33 28.83 -15.13
CA GLU A 328 5.94 27.41 -15.05
C GLU A 328 7.05 26.55 -14.46
N PHE A 329 8.31 26.78 -14.85
CA PHE A 329 9.46 26.10 -14.29
C PHE A 329 9.57 26.33 -12.77
N ALA A 330 9.40 27.58 -12.33
CA ALA A 330 9.45 27.93 -10.90
C ALA A 330 8.26 27.34 -10.12
N LEU A 331 7.05 27.37 -10.66
CA LEU A 331 5.86 26.77 -10.05
C LEU A 331 6.02 25.27 -9.87
N ARG A 332 6.58 24.59 -10.88
CA ARG A 332 6.86 23.15 -10.81
C ARG A 332 7.90 22.79 -9.75
N ASP A 333 8.92 23.62 -9.56
CA ASP A 333 9.93 23.37 -8.53
C ASP A 333 9.40 23.62 -7.11
N GLN A 334 8.42 24.52 -6.94
CA GLN A 334 7.77 24.80 -5.66
C GLN A 334 6.83 23.69 -5.20
N ASP A 335 6.00 23.14 -6.10
CA ASP A 335 5.07 22.06 -5.79
C ASP A 335 5.02 21.04 -6.92
N LYS A 336 6.06 20.20 -6.99
CA LYS A 336 6.25 19.26 -8.08
C LYS A 336 5.20 18.15 -8.14
N TYR A 337 4.54 17.84 -7.03
CA TYR A 337 3.53 16.78 -7.00
C TYR A 337 2.21 17.28 -7.60
N HIS A 338 1.75 18.47 -7.21
CA HIS A 338 0.48 19.03 -7.67
C HIS A 338 0.60 19.84 -8.96
N TYR A 339 1.79 20.33 -9.32
CA TYR A 339 2.00 21.06 -10.56
C TYR A 339 1.56 20.22 -11.76
N ARG A 340 0.62 20.75 -12.55
CA ARG A 340 0.15 20.18 -13.81
C ARG A 340 0.72 20.99 -14.97
N TYR A 341 1.40 20.32 -15.89
CA TYR A 341 1.85 20.97 -17.12
C TYR A 341 0.66 21.54 -17.91
N LEU A 342 0.86 22.67 -18.59
CA LEU A 342 -0.14 23.25 -19.47
C LEU A 342 -0.48 22.27 -20.60
N GLY A 343 -1.73 21.80 -20.62
CA GLY A 343 -2.19 20.77 -21.57
C GLY A 343 -1.68 19.36 -21.28
N GLY A 344 -1.07 19.12 -20.12
CA GLY A 344 -0.51 17.83 -19.71
C GLY A 344 -1.00 17.35 -18.34
N GLU A 345 -0.15 16.59 -17.64
CA GLU A 345 -0.45 15.92 -16.38
C GLU A 345 0.39 16.45 -15.20
N SER A 346 -0.12 16.26 -13.98
CA SER A 346 0.63 16.31 -12.73
C SER A 346 1.01 14.90 -12.24
N TYR A 347 1.84 14.79 -11.20
CA TYR A 347 2.06 13.50 -10.54
C TYR A 347 0.78 12.98 -9.87
N GLN A 348 -0.09 13.87 -9.40
CA GLN A 348 -1.40 13.50 -8.86
C GLN A 348 -2.30 12.85 -9.93
N ASP A 349 -2.33 13.41 -11.15
CA ASP A 349 -3.05 12.82 -12.29
C ASP A 349 -2.50 11.43 -12.64
N LEU A 350 -1.17 11.32 -12.62
CA LEU A 350 -0.47 10.08 -12.89
C LEU A 350 -0.79 8.99 -11.85
N VAL A 351 -0.86 9.33 -10.57
CA VAL A 351 -1.30 8.42 -9.50
C VAL A 351 -2.71 7.89 -9.78
N GLN A 352 -3.65 8.76 -10.14
CA GLN A 352 -5.02 8.34 -10.48
C GLN A 352 -5.04 7.41 -11.71
N ARG A 353 -4.28 7.76 -12.75
CA ARG A 353 -4.16 6.95 -13.97
C ARG A 353 -3.55 5.57 -13.71
N LEU A 354 -2.63 5.46 -12.75
CA LEU A 354 -1.92 4.22 -12.43
C LEU A 354 -2.67 3.32 -11.44
N GLU A 355 -3.79 3.77 -10.88
CA GLU A 355 -4.55 2.96 -9.93
C GLU A 355 -4.93 1.56 -10.47
N PRO A 356 -5.45 1.39 -11.70
CA PRO A 356 -5.75 0.07 -12.24
C PRO A 356 -4.50 -0.82 -12.37
N VAL A 357 -3.33 -0.24 -12.62
CA VAL A 357 -2.06 -0.96 -12.65
C VAL A 357 -1.73 -1.49 -11.25
N ILE A 358 -1.87 -0.67 -10.21
CA ILE A 358 -1.63 -1.09 -8.83
C ILE A 358 -2.55 -2.25 -8.43
N MET A 359 -3.83 -2.19 -8.80
CA MET A 359 -4.78 -3.27 -8.50
C MET A 359 -4.36 -4.59 -9.14
N GLU A 360 -3.92 -4.54 -10.39
CA GLU A 360 -3.43 -5.72 -11.09
C GLU A 360 -2.10 -6.22 -10.51
N LEU A 361 -1.17 -5.33 -10.15
CA LEU A 361 0.07 -5.73 -9.47
C LEU A 361 -0.15 -6.38 -8.10
N GLU A 362 -1.25 -6.05 -7.41
CA GLU A 362 -1.64 -6.70 -6.15
C GLU A 362 -2.28 -8.10 -6.36
N ARG A 363 -2.78 -8.39 -7.57
CA ARG A 363 -3.42 -9.66 -7.96
C ARG A 363 -2.49 -10.62 -8.71
N GLN A 364 -1.41 -10.11 -9.30
CA GLN A 364 -0.56 -10.92 -10.16
C GLN A 364 0.62 -11.53 -9.39
N GLY A 365 1.22 -12.56 -10.00
CA GLY A 365 2.42 -13.21 -9.49
C GLY A 365 3.71 -12.45 -9.84
N ASN A 366 4.67 -13.13 -10.45
CA ASN A 366 5.90 -12.48 -10.88
C ASN A 366 5.61 -11.57 -12.08
N VAL A 367 5.82 -10.27 -11.92
CA VAL A 367 5.62 -9.27 -12.98
C VAL A 367 6.88 -8.42 -13.16
N LEU A 368 7.26 -8.19 -14.41
CA LEU A 368 8.24 -7.18 -14.82
C LEU A 368 7.51 -6.03 -15.51
N VAL A 369 7.61 -4.82 -14.94
CA VAL A 369 7.07 -3.60 -15.55
C VAL A 369 8.22 -2.77 -16.13
N ILE A 370 8.23 -2.62 -17.45
CA ILE A 370 9.15 -1.77 -18.20
C ILE A 370 8.42 -0.46 -18.51
N CYS A 371 8.76 0.60 -17.79
CA CYS A 371 8.04 1.87 -17.85
C CYS A 371 8.99 3.06 -17.95
N HIS A 372 8.61 4.19 -17.33
CA HIS A 372 9.28 5.48 -17.47
C HIS A 372 9.60 6.08 -16.10
N GLN A 373 10.25 7.25 -16.08
CA GLN A 373 10.76 7.80 -14.83
C GLN A 373 9.64 8.25 -13.89
N ALA A 374 8.66 9.03 -14.35
CA ALA A 374 7.59 9.50 -13.46
C ALA A 374 6.65 8.35 -13.07
N VAL A 375 6.33 7.47 -14.03
CA VAL A 375 5.52 6.26 -13.79
C VAL A 375 6.16 5.37 -12.73
N MET A 376 7.45 5.04 -12.88
CA MET A 376 8.18 4.18 -11.94
C MET A 376 8.25 4.78 -10.54
N ARG A 377 8.37 6.11 -10.43
CA ARG A 377 8.30 6.82 -9.14
C ARG A 377 6.95 6.61 -8.45
N CYS A 378 5.84 6.78 -9.17
CA CYS A 378 4.49 6.56 -8.62
C CYS A 378 4.30 5.12 -8.13
N LEU A 379 4.73 4.13 -8.93
CA LEU A 379 4.64 2.71 -8.56
C LEU A 379 5.50 2.41 -7.33
N LEU A 380 6.74 2.92 -7.28
CA LEU A 380 7.62 2.74 -6.12
C LEU A 380 7.06 3.41 -4.87
N ALA A 381 6.50 4.61 -4.98
CA ALA A 381 5.92 5.31 -3.84
C ALA A 381 4.80 4.50 -3.20
N TYR A 382 3.95 3.85 -4.01
CA TYR A 382 2.94 2.93 -3.49
C TYR A 382 3.58 1.76 -2.73
N PHE A 383 4.55 1.05 -3.32
CA PHE A 383 5.10 -0.17 -2.69
C PHE A 383 6.01 0.12 -1.49
N LEU A 384 6.66 1.28 -1.46
CA LEU A 384 7.59 1.71 -0.42
C LEU A 384 6.98 2.67 0.59
N ASP A 385 5.67 2.95 0.49
CA ASP A 385 4.92 3.82 1.40
C ASP A 385 5.54 5.22 1.52
N LYS A 386 5.74 5.87 0.36
CA LYS A 386 6.33 7.21 0.27
C LYS A 386 5.25 8.27 0.12
N SER A 387 5.47 9.41 0.77
CA SER A 387 4.55 10.55 0.74
C SER A 387 4.49 11.20 -0.65
N ALA A 388 3.46 12.02 -0.85
CA ALA A 388 3.32 12.85 -2.04
C ALA A 388 4.53 13.78 -2.26
N ASP A 389 5.12 14.29 -1.17
CA ASP A 389 6.28 15.17 -1.22
C ASP A 389 7.55 14.45 -1.70
N ASP A 390 7.75 13.20 -1.25
CA ASP A 390 8.93 12.40 -1.63
C ASP A 390 8.82 11.80 -3.04
N LEU A 391 7.59 11.47 -3.47
CA LEU A 391 7.31 10.68 -4.66
C LEU A 391 7.98 11.24 -5.94
N PRO A 392 7.87 12.54 -6.29
CA PRO A 392 8.48 13.11 -7.50
C PRO A 392 10.02 13.08 -7.53
N TYR A 393 10.65 12.77 -6.40
CA TYR A 393 12.10 12.81 -6.23
C TYR A 393 12.73 11.42 -6.02
N LEU A 394 11.93 10.36 -5.98
CA LEU A 394 12.44 8.99 -5.88
C LEU A 394 13.41 8.68 -7.04
N LYS A 395 14.55 8.06 -6.70
CA LYS A 395 15.62 7.75 -7.66
C LYS A 395 15.27 6.48 -8.45
N CYS A 396 15.02 6.67 -9.74
CA CYS A 396 14.75 5.59 -10.71
C CYS A 396 15.77 5.68 -11.86
N PRO A 397 17.04 5.26 -11.63
CA PRO A 397 18.08 5.38 -12.64
C PRO A 397 17.78 4.51 -13.88
N LEU A 398 18.32 4.92 -15.03
CA LEU A 398 18.34 4.05 -16.22
C LEU A 398 19.17 2.79 -15.94
N HIS A 399 18.88 1.76 -16.73
CA HIS A 399 19.62 0.50 -16.78
C HIS A 399 19.68 -0.29 -15.47
N THR A 400 18.78 0.01 -14.53
CA THR A 400 18.73 -0.62 -13.22
C THR A 400 17.39 -1.34 -13.04
N VAL A 401 17.45 -2.59 -12.57
CA VAL A 401 16.27 -3.36 -12.18
C VAL A 401 16.06 -3.24 -10.69
N LEU A 402 14.86 -2.80 -10.29
CA LEU A 402 14.41 -2.77 -8.92
C LEU A 402 13.55 -3.99 -8.64
N LYS A 403 14.06 -4.91 -7.82
CA LYS A 403 13.33 -6.08 -7.36
C LYS A 403 12.69 -5.79 -6.00
N LEU A 404 11.36 -5.86 -5.96
CA LEU A 404 10.53 -5.72 -4.79
C LEU A 404 10.07 -7.11 -4.32
N SER A 405 10.60 -7.59 -3.19
CA SER A 405 10.20 -8.87 -2.59
C SER A 405 9.34 -8.64 -1.33
N PRO A 406 8.20 -9.33 -1.16
CA PRO A 406 7.36 -9.19 0.02
C PRO A 406 8.09 -9.65 1.28
N VAL A 407 7.93 -8.91 2.39
CA VAL A 407 8.43 -9.29 3.71
C VAL A 407 7.41 -8.89 4.77
N ALA A 408 6.82 -9.85 5.48
CA ALA A 408 5.87 -9.64 6.58
C ALA A 408 4.82 -8.53 6.29
N TYR A 409 5.06 -7.31 6.75
CA TYR A 409 4.15 -6.17 6.58
C TYR A 409 4.55 -5.17 5.47
N GLY A 410 5.64 -5.39 4.75
CA GLY A 410 6.20 -4.46 3.76
C GLY A 410 6.88 -5.16 2.58
N LYS A 411 7.83 -4.47 1.93
CA LYS A 411 8.65 -5.03 0.84
C LYS A 411 10.13 -4.69 1.03
N THR A 412 11.01 -5.60 0.65
CA THR A 412 12.44 -5.34 0.47
C THR A 412 12.69 -4.87 -0.96
N LEU A 413 13.56 -3.87 -1.10
CA LEU A 413 13.99 -3.34 -2.38
C LEU A 413 15.44 -3.76 -2.63
N CYS A 414 15.67 -4.47 -3.72
CA CYS A 414 17.00 -4.79 -4.21
C CYS A 414 17.23 -4.07 -5.54
N SER A 415 18.25 -3.21 -5.57
CA SER A 415 18.68 -2.51 -6.78
C SER A 415 19.79 -3.30 -7.48
N LEU A 416 19.61 -3.55 -8.77
CA LEU A 416 20.51 -4.34 -9.60
C LEU A 416 20.86 -3.53 -10.85
N ASP A 417 22.05 -2.93 -10.86
CA ASP A 417 22.57 -2.21 -12.02
C ASP A 417 23.05 -3.21 -13.08
N LEU A 418 22.58 -3.07 -14.32
CA LEU A 418 22.93 -3.95 -15.43
C LEU A 418 24.02 -3.34 -16.34
N ARG A 419 24.60 -2.19 -15.97
CA ARG A 419 25.73 -1.59 -16.70
C ARG A 419 27.02 -2.39 -16.45
N GLY A 420 27.62 -2.92 -17.52
CA GLY A 420 29.02 -3.35 -17.51
C GLY A 420 29.38 -4.59 -16.68
N GLY A 421 28.51 -5.60 -16.55
CA GLY A 421 28.82 -6.93 -15.99
C GLY A 421 29.10 -6.98 -14.47
N SER A 422 29.31 -5.84 -13.81
CA SER A 422 29.50 -5.73 -12.36
C SER A 422 28.16 -5.48 -11.66
N LYS A 423 27.61 -6.53 -11.07
CA LYS A 423 26.37 -6.47 -10.28
C LYS A 423 26.64 -5.82 -8.93
N SER A 424 26.52 -4.50 -8.86
CA SER A 424 26.47 -3.82 -7.57
C SER A 424 25.08 -4.04 -6.95
N LYS A 425 25.02 -4.83 -5.87
CA LYS A 425 23.78 -5.15 -5.15
C LYS A 425 23.62 -4.22 -3.96
N VAL A 426 22.65 -3.32 -4.02
CA VAL A 426 22.21 -2.54 -2.86
C VAL A 426 20.88 -3.13 -2.39
N THR A 427 20.85 -3.67 -1.17
CA THR A 427 19.63 -4.19 -0.54
C THR A 427 19.16 -3.20 0.51
N VAL A 428 17.99 -2.59 0.30
CA VAL A 428 17.31 -1.76 1.29
C VAL A 428 16.09 -2.54 1.79
N SER A 429 16.12 -2.92 3.06
CA SER A 429 14.98 -3.56 3.70
C SER A 429 14.08 -2.50 4.31
N ILE A 430 12.90 -2.28 3.74
CA ILE A 430 11.90 -1.41 4.34
C ILE A 430 10.95 -2.27 5.16
N TRP A 431 11.11 -2.21 6.47
CA TRP A 431 10.15 -2.75 7.41
C TRP A 431 9.04 -1.71 7.59
N CYS A 432 7.78 -2.07 7.35
CA CYS A 432 6.62 -1.25 7.76
C CYS A 432 6.46 -1.28 9.29
N GLY A 433 7.48 -0.82 9.99
CA GLY A 433 7.64 -0.86 11.43
C GLY A 433 8.91 -0.14 11.80
N HIS A 434 8.85 1.19 11.75
CA HIS A 434 9.48 2.17 12.64
C HIS A 434 9.41 3.52 11.91
N GLN A 435 8.46 4.37 12.29
CA GLN A 435 8.83 5.76 12.53
C GLN A 435 9.77 5.69 13.73
N LEU A 436 11.07 5.63 13.47
CA LEU A 436 12.02 6.16 14.45
C LEU A 436 11.92 7.67 14.29
N HIS A 437 11.71 8.32 15.44
CA HIS A 437 11.68 9.77 15.63
C HIS A 437 12.67 10.55 14.77
#